data_AF-A0A3C0ADE1-F1
#
_entry.id   AF-A0A3C0ADE1-F1
#
_cell.length_a   1.000
_cell.length_b   1.000
_cell.length_c   1.000
_cell.angle_alpha   90.00
_cell.angle_beta   90.00
_cell.angle_gamma   90.00
#
_symmetry.space_group_name_H-M   'P 1'
#
loop_
_entity.id
_entity.type
_entity.pdbx_description
1 polymer ?
#
loop_
_entity_poly.entity_id
_entity_poly.type
_entity_poly.pdbx_seq_one_letter_code
_entity_poly.pdbx_strand_id
1 'polypeptide(L)'
;RLSELIPIRYRERSDGAIDVFTGSDYLVLAGTSQKLELQTDTDRGVVVHDVLLSQTRSNISHTGGELKGIVEGRDEILGGFVDQLDTYASNLIFEFNKIHASGEGTAGFGQITSASRALDSSATLNSEQSGLPFQANHGSFQIKVTNKSTGITDTVTINVDLDGIGTDTTLDSLASSINGVANLNSSVSTDGRLSISANADYEFKFSNDTSGALAAVGINPLFTGADSSDISINSLIKQNQQFLATGQGGGHSDGSNAVLLAAFSEKPIESLGGISIDSYYKKIVANLAQSSASEAALAKGAQTFRDSLLNQREQFSGVSIDEETINVLTYQRAFQSAARLVSTIDELFTILLNI
;
A
#
# COMPACT_ATOMS: atom_id res chain seq x y z
N ARG A 1 3.77 -18.38 26.32
CA ARG A 1 3.10 -17.06 26.32
C ARG A 1 4.02 -15.96 25.85
N LEU A 2 5.00 -15.45 26.62
CA LEU A 2 5.86 -14.37 26.09
C LEU A 2 6.63 -14.78 24.82
N SER A 3 7.08 -16.03 24.75
CA SER A 3 7.70 -16.64 23.56
C SER A 3 6.80 -16.79 22.34
N GLU A 4 5.48 -16.64 22.49
CA GLU A 4 4.53 -16.63 21.36
C GLU A 4 4.49 -15.24 20.71
N LEU A 5 4.69 -14.18 21.50
CA LEU A 5 4.62 -12.80 21.04
C LEU A 5 5.92 -12.35 20.37
N ILE A 6 7.06 -12.67 21.00
CA ILE A 6 8.41 -12.33 20.53
C ILE A 6 9.40 -13.44 20.87
N PRO A 7 10.51 -13.58 20.13
CA PRO A 7 11.55 -14.55 20.48
C PRO A 7 12.19 -14.17 21.80
N ILE A 8 12.22 -15.11 22.73
CA ILE A 8 12.87 -14.94 24.02
C ILE A 8 13.87 -16.07 24.29
N ARG A 9 14.90 -15.74 25.05
CA ARG A 9 15.79 -16.69 25.71
C ARG A 9 15.77 -16.38 27.20
N TYR A 10 15.79 -17.39 28.03
CA TYR A 10 15.84 -17.18 29.48
C TYR A 10 17.02 -17.95 30.10
N ARG A 11 17.51 -17.45 31.22
CA ARG A 11 18.52 -18.10 32.04
C ARG A 11 18.12 -18.04 33.50
N GLU A 12 18.07 -19.19 34.15
CA GLU A 12 17.89 -19.27 35.59
C GLU A 12 19.24 -19.07 36.29
N ARG A 13 19.23 -18.23 37.33
CA ARG A 13 20.39 -17.93 38.18
C ARG A 13 20.42 -18.89 39.37
N SER A 14 21.58 -18.98 40.03
CA SER A 14 21.78 -19.83 41.21
C SER A 14 20.89 -19.47 42.41
N ASP A 15 20.32 -18.27 42.42
CA ASP A 15 19.37 -17.77 43.43
C ASP A 15 17.90 -18.03 43.05
N GLY A 16 17.64 -18.71 41.93
CA GLY A 16 16.30 -18.99 41.40
C GLY A 16 15.67 -17.82 40.62
N ALA A 17 16.38 -16.70 40.47
CA ALA A 17 15.91 -15.59 39.63
C ALA A 17 16.03 -15.93 38.14
N ILE A 18 15.12 -15.41 37.31
CA ILE A 18 15.10 -15.64 35.86
C ILE A 18 15.46 -14.35 35.14
N ASP A 19 16.53 -14.40 34.35
CA ASP A 19 16.87 -13.34 33.39
C ASP A 19 16.26 -13.71 32.03
N VAL A 20 15.65 -12.72 31.35
CA VAL A 20 14.95 -12.89 30.08
C VAL A 20 15.53 -11.93 29.04
N PHE A 21 15.86 -12.45 27.87
CA PHE A 21 16.50 -11.76 26.77
C PHE A 21 15.69 -11.88 25.48
N THR A 22 15.79 -10.90 24.59
CA THR A 22 15.31 -10.97 23.21
C THR A 22 16.45 -10.54 22.28
N GLY A 23 16.85 -11.40 21.35
CA GLY A 23 18.08 -11.18 20.57
C GLY A 23 19.32 -11.04 21.47
N SER A 24 20.02 -9.90 21.36
CA SER A 24 21.15 -9.50 22.20
C SER A 24 20.76 -8.60 23.39
N ASP A 25 19.49 -8.19 23.48
CA ASP A 25 18.98 -7.27 24.47
C ASP A 25 18.31 -8.02 25.65
N TYR A 26 18.22 -7.38 26.81
CA TYR A 26 17.46 -7.90 27.95
C TYR A 26 16.04 -7.31 28.00
N LEU A 27 15.10 -8.13 28.43
CA LEU A 27 13.75 -7.72 28.85
C LEU A 27 13.66 -7.66 30.38
N VAL A 28 14.28 -8.64 31.05
CA VAL A 28 14.38 -8.71 32.52
C VAL A 28 15.79 -9.14 32.87
N LEU A 29 16.47 -8.35 33.71
CA LEU A 29 17.82 -8.66 34.17
C LEU A 29 17.97 -8.23 35.63
N ALA A 30 18.29 -9.19 36.51
CA ALA A 30 18.57 -8.92 37.93
C ALA A 30 17.50 -8.07 38.65
N GLY A 31 16.21 -8.33 38.37
CA GLY A 31 15.08 -7.60 38.96
C GLY A 31 14.73 -6.26 38.29
N THR A 32 15.51 -5.83 37.28
CA THR A 32 15.18 -4.67 36.45
C THR A 32 14.46 -5.13 35.19
N SER A 33 13.38 -4.46 34.81
CA SER A 33 12.67 -4.71 33.55
C SER A 33 12.77 -3.53 32.59
N GLN A 34 12.81 -3.85 31.31
CA GLN A 34 12.76 -2.90 30.23
C GLN A 34 11.36 -2.86 29.64
N LYS A 35 10.82 -1.65 29.41
CA LYS A 35 9.53 -1.47 28.75
C LYS A 35 9.69 -1.51 27.23
N LEU A 36 8.59 -1.82 26.55
CA LEU A 36 8.45 -1.61 25.11
C LEU A 36 7.85 -0.23 24.87
N GLU A 37 8.37 0.46 23.87
CA GLU A 37 7.91 1.77 23.42
C GLU A 37 7.48 1.68 21.96
N LEU A 38 6.40 2.39 21.62
CA LEU A 38 5.97 2.54 20.24
C LEU A 38 6.67 3.76 19.65
N GLN A 39 7.38 3.56 18.55
CA GLN A 39 7.81 4.64 17.69
C GLN A 39 6.80 4.77 16.55
N THR A 40 6.38 6.00 16.31
CA THR A 40 5.53 6.32 15.18
C THR A 40 6.41 6.55 13.97
N ASP A 41 6.10 5.87 12.88
CA ASP A 41 6.70 6.08 11.57
C ASP A 41 5.60 6.31 10.54
N THR A 42 5.96 6.70 9.32
CA THR A 42 5.03 6.88 8.21
C THR A 42 5.45 6.00 7.06
N ASP A 43 4.55 5.11 6.65
CA ASP A 43 4.72 4.26 5.47
C ASP A 43 3.53 4.47 4.55
N ARG A 44 3.80 4.73 3.27
CA ARG A 44 2.77 5.06 2.25
C ARG A 44 1.81 6.17 2.68
N GLY A 45 2.30 7.17 3.43
CA GLY A 45 1.48 8.26 3.97
C GLY A 45 0.54 7.87 5.11
N VAL A 46 0.59 6.62 5.57
CA VAL A 46 -0.17 6.11 6.71
C VAL A 46 0.75 5.99 7.92
N VAL A 47 0.21 6.32 9.08
CA VAL A 47 0.93 6.15 10.35
C VAL A 47 1.07 4.67 10.67
N VAL A 48 2.31 4.21 10.77
CA VAL A 48 2.67 2.87 11.23
C VAL A 48 3.39 2.96 12.57
N HIS A 49 3.40 1.84 13.28
CA HIS A 49 4.06 1.75 14.58
C HIS A 49 5.11 0.65 14.57
N ASP A 50 6.29 1.03 15.03
CA ASP A 50 7.39 0.15 15.37
C ASP A 50 7.50 -0.05 16.87
N VAL A 51 7.94 -1.24 17.29
CA VAL A 51 8.13 -1.60 18.69
C VAL A 51 9.61 -1.57 19.01
N LEU A 52 10.00 -0.65 19.89
CA LEU A 52 11.37 -0.50 20.36
C LEU A 52 11.49 -0.83 21.84
N LEU A 53 12.72 -1.14 22.22
CA LEU A 53 13.13 -1.30 23.59
C LEU A 53 13.44 0.06 24.25
N SER A 54 12.82 0.36 25.40
CA SER A 54 12.89 1.71 26.04
C SER A 54 14.30 2.20 26.38
N GLN A 55 15.23 1.32 26.77
CA GLN A 55 16.59 1.74 27.14
C GLN A 55 17.59 1.57 25.99
N THR A 56 17.61 0.41 25.33
CA THR A 56 18.57 0.14 24.25
C THR A 56 18.15 0.71 22.89
N ARG A 57 16.88 1.11 22.74
CA ARG A 57 16.28 1.61 21.49
C ARG A 57 16.38 0.63 20.31
N SER A 58 16.62 -0.64 20.60
CA SER A 58 16.64 -1.72 19.61
C SER A 58 15.22 -1.99 19.09
N ASN A 59 15.05 -2.05 17.77
CA ASN A 59 13.76 -2.36 17.12
C ASN A 59 13.52 -3.88 17.16
N ILE A 60 12.41 -4.28 17.77
CA ILE A 60 12.02 -5.69 17.91
C ILE A 60 10.84 -6.10 17.01
N SER A 61 10.27 -5.18 16.23
CA SER A 61 9.12 -5.40 15.33
C SER A 61 9.28 -6.63 14.43
N HIS A 62 10.50 -6.90 13.94
CA HIS A 62 10.78 -7.95 12.95
C HIS A 62 11.47 -9.19 13.53
N THR A 63 11.54 -9.32 14.86
CA THR A 63 12.36 -10.36 15.49
C THR A 63 11.73 -11.76 15.43
N GLY A 64 10.41 -11.86 15.56
CA GLY A 64 9.65 -13.11 15.45
C GLY A 64 8.36 -13.11 16.27
N GLY A 65 7.72 -14.28 16.35
CA GLY A 65 6.45 -14.43 17.07
C GLY A 65 5.29 -13.70 16.40
N GLU A 66 4.20 -13.52 17.15
CA GLU A 66 3.00 -12.83 16.70
C GLU A 66 3.26 -11.37 16.32
N LEU A 67 4.19 -10.68 17.01
CA LEU A 67 4.55 -9.30 16.68
C LEU A 67 5.05 -9.18 15.24
N LYS A 68 6.01 -10.04 14.87
CA LYS A 68 6.54 -10.08 13.51
C LYS A 68 5.45 -10.40 12.49
N GLY A 69 4.61 -11.41 12.77
CA GLY A 69 3.55 -11.80 11.85
C GLY A 69 2.52 -10.69 11.60
N ILE A 70 2.18 -9.90 12.62
CA ILE A 70 1.27 -8.75 12.46
C ILE A 70 1.95 -7.64 11.64
N VAL A 71 3.22 -7.33 11.93
CA VAL A 71 3.96 -6.27 11.23
C VAL A 71 4.17 -6.64 9.76
N GLU A 72 4.68 -7.84 9.45
CA GLU A 72 4.86 -8.30 8.06
C GLU A 72 3.50 -8.42 7.33
N GLY A 73 2.46 -8.90 8.00
CA GLY A 73 1.12 -8.96 7.42
C GLY A 73 0.56 -7.59 7.05
N ARG A 74 0.82 -6.56 7.86
CA ARG A 74 0.43 -5.17 7.61
C ARG A 74 1.28 -4.54 6.50
N ASP A 75 2.60 -4.62 6.61
CA ASP A 75 3.52 -3.78 5.83
C ASP A 75 3.91 -4.42 4.50
N GLU A 76 4.12 -5.73 4.48
CA GLU A 76 4.56 -6.47 3.29
C GLU A 76 3.37 -6.99 2.49
N ILE A 77 2.46 -7.71 3.14
CA ILE A 77 1.34 -8.37 2.44
C ILE A 77 0.27 -7.34 2.06
N LEU A 78 -0.29 -6.65 3.06
CA LEU A 78 -1.34 -5.67 2.79
C LEU A 78 -0.77 -4.44 2.09
N GLY A 79 0.36 -3.92 2.56
CA GLY A 79 1.07 -2.81 1.91
C GLY A 79 1.42 -3.11 0.45
N GLY A 80 2.00 -4.28 0.15
CA GLY A 80 2.30 -4.67 -1.21
C GLY A 80 1.06 -4.85 -2.11
N PHE A 81 -0.07 -5.26 -1.55
CA PHE A 81 -1.34 -5.29 -2.27
C PHE A 81 -1.88 -3.88 -2.58
N VAL A 82 -1.76 -2.94 -1.63
CA VAL A 82 -2.12 -1.53 -1.85
C VAL A 82 -1.27 -0.93 -2.96
N ASP A 83 0.05 -1.14 -2.95
CA ASP A 83 0.95 -0.66 -4.03
C ASP A 83 0.53 -1.17 -5.42
N GLN A 84 0.12 -2.44 -5.49
CA GLN A 84 -0.38 -3.04 -6.72
C GLN A 84 -1.74 -2.46 -7.15
N LEU A 85 -2.63 -2.19 -6.19
CA LEU A 85 -3.93 -1.59 -6.45
C LEU A 85 -3.79 -0.13 -6.90
N ASP A 86 -2.89 0.63 -6.30
CA ASP A 86 -2.55 1.99 -6.70
C ASP A 86 -1.95 2.02 -8.10
N THR A 87 -1.05 1.08 -8.40
CA THR A 87 -0.53 0.92 -9.76
C THR A 87 -1.65 0.62 -10.76
N TYR A 88 -2.59 -0.27 -10.42
CA TYR A 88 -3.76 -0.55 -11.25
C TYR A 88 -4.62 0.70 -11.47
N ALA A 89 -4.97 1.40 -10.39
CA ALA A 89 -5.84 2.57 -10.43
C ALA A 89 -5.20 3.73 -11.21
N SER A 90 -3.93 4.02 -10.95
CA SER A 90 -3.14 5.05 -11.65
C SER A 90 -3.12 4.81 -13.16
N ASN A 91 -2.86 3.57 -13.59
CA ASN A 91 -2.86 3.22 -15.01
C ASN A 91 -4.26 3.21 -15.63
N LEU A 92 -5.28 2.76 -14.88
CA LEU A 92 -6.68 2.87 -15.31
C LEU A 92 -7.06 4.34 -15.55
N ILE A 93 -6.74 5.23 -14.61
CA ILE A 93 -7.05 6.66 -14.72
C ILE A 93 -6.33 7.25 -15.92
N PHE A 94 -5.01 7.12 -15.98
CA PHE A 94 -4.21 7.84 -16.94
C PHE A 94 -4.44 7.36 -18.37
N GLU A 95 -4.38 6.06 -18.60
CA GLU A 95 -4.50 5.50 -19.95
C GLU A 95 -5.91 5.66 -20.51
N PHE A 96 -6.94 5.51 -19.67
CA PHE A 96 -8.31 5.79 -20.08
C PHE A 96 -8.50 7.28 -20.37
N ASN A 97 -7.98 8.15 -19.52
CA ASN A 97 -8.05 9.59 -19.72
C ASN A 97 -7.30 10.05 -20.97
N LYS A 98 -6.19 9.42 -21.38
CA LYS A 98 -5.54 9.74 -22.67
C LYS A 98 -6.48 9.55 -23.85
N ILE A 99 -7.26 8.47 -23.86
CA ILE A 99 -8.26 8.21 -24.91
C ILE A 99 -9.44 9.19 -24.78
N HIS A 100 -9.97 9.37 -23.57
CA HIS A 100 -11.13 10.25 -23.35
C HIS A 100 -10.81 11.73 -23.65
N ALA A 101 -9.69 12.24 -23.13
CA ALA A 101 -9.29 13.63 -23.33
C ALA A 101 -8.99 13.97 -24.79
N SER A 102 -8.54 12.99 -25.57
CA SER A 102 -8.34 13.10 -27.03
C SER A 102 -9.63 12.96 -27.85
N GLY A 103 -10.79 12.76 -27.21
CA GLY A 103 -12.09 12.71 -27.86
C GLY A 103 -12.91 13.98 -27.67
N GLU A 104 -14.07 13.99 -28.30
CA GLU A 104 -15.01 15.10 -28.32
C GLU A 104 -16.37 14.71 -27.79
N GLY A 105 -16.90 15.55 -26.91
CA GLY A 105 -18.29 15.51 -26.49
C GLY A 105 -19.22 16.11 -27.54
N THR A 106 -20.52 15.91 -27.34
CA THR A 106 -21.54 16.55 -28.20
C THR A 106 -21.58 18.07 -27.96
N ALA A 107 -21.27 18.53 -26.75
CA ALA A 107 -21.09 19.96 -26.42
C ALA A 107 -19.60 20.32 -26.27
N GLY A 108 -19.25 21.57 -26.62
CA GLY A 108 -17.94 22.14 -26.32
C GLY A 108 -17.90 22.85 -24.96
N PHE A 109 -16.69 23.09 -24.46
CA PHE A 109 -16.48 23.83 -23.22
C PHE A 109 -16.56 25.33 -23.46
N GLY A 110 -17.28 26.05 -22.59
CA GLY A 110 -17.15 27.51 -22.46
C GLY A 110 -16.04 27.89 -21.48
N GLN A 111 -15.81 27.04 -20.47
CA GLN A 111 -14.69 27.13 -19.54
C GLN A 111 -14.37 25.73 -19.03
N ILE A 112 -13.09 25.46 -18.80
CA ILE A 112 -12.62 24.28 -18.10
C ILE A 112 -11.45 24.66 -17.20
N THR A 113 -11.36 24.01 -16.04
CA THR A 113 -10.21 24.09 -15.15
C THR A 113 -9.67 22.69 -14.95
N SER A 114 -8.35 22.55 -14.94
CA SER A 114 -7.66 21.29 -14.77
C SER A 114 -8.03 20.60 -13.45
N ALA A 115 -8.24 19.29 -13.50
CA ALA A 115 -8.50 18.50 -12.30
C ALA A 115 -7.27 18.43 -11.40
N SER A 116 -6.09 18.22 -12.00
CA SER A 116 -4.80 18.18 -11.31
C SER A 116 -4.27 19.59 -11.05
N ARG A 117 -3.54 19.72 -9.94
CA ARG A 117 -2.77 20.92 -9.58
C ARG A 117 -1.29 20.62 -9.78
N ALA A 118 -0.55 21.54 -10.39
CA ALA A 118 0.90 21.53 -10.33
C ALA A 118 1.38 22.12 -9.00
N LEU A 119 2.44 21.56 -8.44
CA LEU A 119 3.15 22.13 -7.29
C LEU A 119 4.07 23.28 -7.72
N ASP A 120 4.72 23.11 -8.88
CA ASP A 120 5.51 24.14 -9.54
C ASP A 120 5.07 24.24 -11.02
N SER A 121 4.43 25.35 -11.39
CA SER A 121 3.95 25.58 -12.76
C SER A 121 5.07 25.89 -13.75
N SER A 122 6.25 26.27 -13.24
CA SER A 122 7.44 26.61 -14.01
C SER A 122 8.36 25.41 -14.24
N ALA A 123 8.12 24.29 -13.53
CA ALA A 123 8.79 23.02 -13.80
C ALA A 123 8.27 22.37 -15.09
N THR A 124 9.10 21.53 -15.72
CA THR A 124 8.71 20.81 -16.94
C THR A 124 7.58 19.83 -16.63
N LEU A 125 6.62 19.67 -17.55
CA LEU A 125 5.40 18.88 -17.31
C LEU A 125 5.65 17.40 -16.97
N ASN A 126 6.78 16.84 -17.42
CA ASN A 126 7.17 15.45 -17.16
C ASN A 126 8.10 15.28 -15.95
N SER A 127 8.41 16.35 -15.22
CA SER A 127 9.30 16.29 -14.04
C SER A 127 8.54 16.02 -12.75
N GLU A 128 9.22 15.42 -11.77
CA GLU A 128 8.69 15.25 -10.40
C GLU A 128 8.39 16.60 -9.73
N GLN A 129 9.16 17.65 -10.08
CA GLN A 129 8.99 19.01 -9.55
C GLN A 129 7.65 19.63 -9.95
N SER A 130 7.08 19.25 -11.10
CA SER A 130 5.73 19.68 -11.50
C SER A 130 4.66 19.25 -10.50
N GLY A 131 4.89 18.13 -9.79
CA GLY A 131 3.94 17.56 -8.85
C GLY A 131 2.63 17.06 -9.48
N LEU A 132 2.59 16.91 -10.80
CA LEU A 132 1.47 16.29 -11.49
C LEU A 132 1.46 14.77 -11.23
N PRO A 133 0.27 14.14 -11.11
CA PRO A 133 0.16 12.72 -10.79
C PRO A 133 0.59 11.79 -11.93
N PHE A 134 0.62 12.32 -13.17
CA PHE A 134 0.98 11.55 -14.36
C PHE A 134 1.92 12.35 -15.24
N GLN A 135 2.76 11.65 -16.01
CA GLN A 135 3.77 12.26 -16.87
C GLN A 135 3.30 12.31 -18.33
N ALA A 136 3.39 13.48 -18.94
CA ALA A 136 3.19 13.67 -20.37
C ALA A 136 4.45 13.30 -21.17
N ASN A 137 4.29 13.07 -22.47
CA ASN A 137 5.36 12.79 -23.43
C ASN A 137 5.46 13.89 -24.49
N HIS A 138 6.59 13.95 -25.19
CA HIS A 138 6.73 14.83 -26.35
C HIS A 138 5.67 14.49 -27.40
N GLY A 139 5.00 15.51 -27.94
CA GLY A 139 3.93 15.34 -28.91
C GLY A 139 3.13 16.62 -29.13
N SER A 140 1.83 16.46 -29.37
CA SER A 140 0.93 17.59 -29.58
C SER A 140 -0.50 17.21 -29.28
N PHE A 141 -1.37 18.20 -29.16
CA PHE A 141 -2.81 18.03 -29.22
C PHE A 141 -3.45 19.16 -30.04
N GLN A 142 -4.72 19.01 -30.37
CA GLN A 142 -5.47 20.01 -31.13
C GLN A 142 -6.60 20.58 -30.28
N ILE A 143 -6.80 21.90 -30.42
CA ILE A 143 -7.95 22.60 -29.89
C ILE A 143 -8.81 23.06 -31.06
N LYS A 144 -10.09 22.70 -31.03
CA LYS A 144 -11.10 23.15 -31.98
C LYS A 144 -11.94 24.23 -31.33
N VAL A 145 -11.93 25.44 -31.88
CA VAL A 145 -12.68 26.59 -31.38
C VAL A 145 -13.83 26.88 -32.34
N THR A 146 -15.06 26.77 -31.84
CA THR A 146 -16.27 26.87 -32.64
C THR A 146 -17.06 28.12 -32.27
N ASN A 147 -17.40 28.93 -33.26
CA ASN A 147 -18.37 30.01 -33.08
C ASN A 147 -19.78 29.40 -33.07
N LYS A 148 -20.53 29.56 -31.97
CA LYS A 148 -21.85 28.95 -31.78
C LYS A 148 -22.93 29.55 -32.70
N SER A 149 -22.74 30.78 -33.17
CA SER A 149 -23.69 31.45 -34.06
C SER A 149 -23.52 31.06 -35.53
N THR A 150 -22.28 30.88 -35.98
CA THR A 150 -21.98 30.57 -37.40
C THR A 150 -21.70 29.10 -37.64
N GLY A 151 -21.34 28.33 -36.60
CA GLY A 151 -20.89 26.94 -36.69
C GLY A 151 -19.47 26.78 -37.26
N ILE A 152 -18.78 27.88 -37.58
CA ILE A 152 -17.41 27.84 -38.10
C ILE A 152 -16.47 27.37 -36.98
N THR A 153 -15.62 26.40 -37.31
CA THR A 153 -14.65 25.79 -36.39
C THR A 153 -13.23 26.02 -36.91
N ASP A 154 -12.39 26.64 -36.08
CA ASP A 154 -10.96 26.77 -36.31
C ASP A 154 -10.22 25.73 -35.48
N THR A 155 -9.27 25.01 -36.09
CA THR A 155 -8.45 24.00 -35.40
C THR A 155 -7.03 24.50 -35.26
N VAL A 156 -6.50 24.49 -34.04
CA VAL A 156 -5.12 24.88 -33.74
C VAL A 156 -4.39 23.73 -33.06
N THR A 157 -3.21 23.40 -33.56
CA THR A 157 -2.30 22.44 -32.93
C THR A 157 -1.46 23.14 -31.87
N ILE A 158 -1.42 22.56 -30.68
CA ILE A 158 -0.55 22.96 -29.57
C ILE A 158 0.54 21.89 -29.44
N ASN A 159 1.78 22.32 -29.61
CA ASN A 159 2.93 21.43 -29.44
C ASN A 159 3.27 21.30 -27.96
N VAL A 160 3.58 20.07 -27.54
CA VAL A 160 4.06 19.74 -26.20
C VAL A 160 5.47 19.19 -26.38
N ASP A 161 6.43 20.08 -26.20
CA ASP A 161 7.84 19.74 -26.29
C ASP A 161 8.35 19.19 -24.96
N LEU A 162 8.78 17.92 -24.94
CA LEU A 162 9.32 17.21 -23.78
C LEU A 162 10.41 16.22 -24.23
N ASP A 163 11.16 16.57 -25.28
CA ASP A 163 12.21 15.70 -25.83
C ASP A 163 13.56 15.84 -25.09
N GLY A 164 13.65 16.77 -24.14
CA GLY A 164 14.86 17.06 -23.37
C GLY A 164 15.88 17.92 -24.12
N ILE A 165 15.51 18.50 -25.26
CA ILE A 165 16.35 19.38 -26.08
C ILE A 165 15.77 20.79 -26.09
N GLY A 166 16.53 21.73 -25.51
CA GLY A 166 16.10 23.13 -25.45
C GLY A 166 15.21 23.39 -24.25
N THR A 167 14.17 24.21 -24.42
CA THR A 167 13.27 24.59 -23.32
C THR A 167 12.02 23.75 -23.40
N ASP A 168 11.96 22.71 -22.58
CA ASP A 168 10.80 21.84 -22.44
C ASP A 168 9.55 22.60 -21.96
N THR A 169 8.39 22.02 -22.25
CA THR A 169 7.07 22.57 -21.95
C THR A 169 6.79 22.48 -20.45
N THR A 170 6.39 23.61 -19.87
CA THR A 170 5.95 23.75 -18.48
C THR A 170 4.45 24.03 -18.47
N LEU A 171 3.81 24.01 -17.30
CA LEU A 171 2.39 24.37 -17.23
C LEU A 171 2.18 25.84 -17.64
N ASP A 172 3.12 26.73 -17.29
CA ASP A 172 3.08 28.15 -17.66
C ASP A 172 3.26 28.38 -19.17
N SER A 173 4.18 27.66 -19.83
CA SER A 173 4.39 27.79 -21.27
C SER A 173 3.25 27.14 -22.08
N LEU A 174 2.66 26.06 -21.56
CA LEU A 174 1.44 25.47 -22.09
C LEU A 174 0.27 26.44 -22.00
N ALA A 175 0.05 27.06 -20.83
CA ALA A 175 -0.99 28.06 -20.63
C ALA A 175 -0.82 29.23 -21.61
N SER A 176 0.41 29.71 -21.78
CA SER A 176 0.75 30.79 -22.72
C SER A 176 0.48 30.43 -24.17
N SER A 177 0.80 29.19 -24.57
CA SER A 177 0.53 28.68 -25.93
C SER A 177 -0.97 28.62 -26.23
N ILE A 178 -1.77 28.17 -25.27
CA ILE A 178 -3.24 28.14 -25.38
C ILE A 178 -3.81 29.58 -25.39
N ASN A 179 -3.24 30.48 -24.59
CA ASN A 179 -3.66 31.88 -24.55
C ASN A 179 -3.36 32.64 -25.87
N GLY A 180 -2.46 32.10 -26.70
CA GLY A 180 -2.22 32.59 -28.07
C GLY A 180 -3.27 32.16 -29.08
N VAL A 181 -4.18 31.24 -28.74
CA VAL A 181 -5.26 30.78 -29.63
C VAL A 181 -6.38 31.81 -29.67
N ALA A 182 -6.83 32.18 -30.87
CA ALA A 182 -7.90 33.16 -31.04
C ALA A 182 -9.18 32.73 -30.31
N ASN A 183 -9.81 33.69 -29.63
CA ASN A 183 -11.04 33.53 -28.86
C ASN A 183 -10.93 32.64 -27.60
N LEU A 184 -9.73 32.28 -27.18
CA LEU A 184 -9.48 31.64 -25.89
C LEU A 184 -8.69 32.55 -24.97
N ASN A 185 -8.88 32.36 -23.67
CA ASN A 185 -8.05 32.90 -22.62
C ASN A 185 -7.57 31.74 -21.76
N SER A 186 -6.30 31.73 -21.38
CA SER A 186 -5.71 30.65 -20.59
C SER A 186 -4.73 31.21 -19.56
N SER A 187 -4.76 30.65 -18.35
CA SER A 187 -3.88 31.06 -17.27
C SER A 187 -3.70 29.93 -16.25
N VAL A 188 -2.60 29.98 -15.50
CA VAL A 188 -2.40 29.13 -14.33
C VAL A 188 -2.88 29.89 -13.10
N SER A 189 -3.81 29.28 -12.37
CA SER A 189 -4.38 29.79 -11.13
C SER A 189 -3.35 29.73 -9.99
N THR A 190 -3.55 30.52 -8.94
CA THR A 190 -2.64 30.55 -7.78
C THR A 190 -2.53 29.22 -7.04
N ASP A 191 -3.47 28.30 -7.22
CA ASP A 191 -3.46 26.93 -6.68
C ASP A 191 -2.75 25.92 -7.59
N GLY A 192 -2.17 26.37 -8.71
CA GLY A 192 -1.42 25.54 -9.66
C GLY A 192 -2.29 24.87 -10.72
N ARG A 193 -3.54 25.32 -10.92
CA ARG A 193 -4.45 24.75 -11.93
C ARG A 193 -4.50 25.56 -13.22
N LEU A 194 -4.48 24.88 -14.36
CA LEU A 194 -4.70 25.48 -15.67
C LEU A 194 -6.19 25.77 -15.85
N SER A 195 -6.56 27.03 -16.12
CA SER A 195 -7.92 27.43 -16.48
C SER A 195 -7.94 27.96 -17.91
N ILE A 196 -8.91 27.49 -18.69
CA ILE A 196 -9.11 27.88 -20.09
C ILE A 196 -10.57 28.33 -20.22
N SER A 197 -10.80 29.49 -20.83
CA SER A 197 -12.12 30.01 -21.12
C SER A 197 -12.24 30.49 -22.57
N ALA A 198 -13.42 30.31 -23.15
CA ALA A 198 -13.77 30.87 -24.44
C ALA A 198 -14.34 32.29 -24.28
N ASN A 199 -14.14 33.12 -25.29
CA ASN A 199 -14.88 34.38 -25.42
C ASN A 199 -16.39 34.12 -25.57
N ALA A 200 -17.20 35.16 -25.35
CA ALA A 200 -18.64 35.09 -25.58
C ALA A 200 -18.95 34.55 -26.99
N ASP A 201 -19.99 33.72 -27.10
CA ASP A 201 -20.41 33.03 -28.32
C ASP A 201 -19.46 31.99 -28.92
N TYR A 202 -18.34 31.67 -28.24
CA TYR A 202 -17.47 30.56 -28.61
C TYR A 202 -17.58 29.38 -27.64
N GLU A 203 -17.18 28.21 -28.12
CA GLU A 203 -16.88 27.01 -27.34
C GLU A 203 -15.62 26.35 -27.89
N PHE A 204 -14.99 25.48 -27.10
CA PHE A 204 -13.84 24.70 -27.56
C PHE A 204 -13.91 23.23 -27.20
N LYS A 205 -13.25 22.41 -28.01
CA LYS A 205 -13.07 20.97 -27.81
C LYS A 205 -11.61 20.59 -28.02
N PHE A 206 -11.20 19.48 -27.43
CA PHE A 206 -9.87 18.92 -27.61
C PHE A 206 -9.93 17.70 -28.52
N SER A 207 -8.85 17.43 -29.25
CA SER A 207 -8.73 16.25 -30.11
C SER A 207 -7.27 15.92 -30.38
N ASN A 208 -7.01 14.71 -30.86
CA ASN A 208 -5.70 14.27 -31.36
C ASN A 208 -4.53 14.52 -30.40
N ASP A 209 -4.68 14.16 -29.11
CA ASP A 209 -3.60 14.27 -28.13
C ASP A 209 -2.65 13.08 -28.21
N THR A 210 -1.48 13.28 -28.80
CA THR A 210 -0.39 12.30 -28.85
C THR A 210 0.58 12.42 -27.67
N SER A 211 0.54 13.55 -26.95
CA SER A 211 1.42 13.84 -25.82
C SER A 211 0.90 13.24 -24.50
N GLY A 212 -0.41 13.05 -24.38
CA GLY A 212 -1.07 12.73 -23.11
C GLY A 212 -1.08 13.90 -22.12
N ALA A 213 -0.68 15.10 -22.54
CA ALA A 213 -0.62 16.28 -21.68
C ALA A 213 -2.00 16.68 -21.15
N LEU A 214 -3.06 16.51 -21.94
CA LEU A 214 -4.42 16.79 -21.47
C LEU A 214 -4.80 15.86 -20.32
N ALA A 215 -4.51 14.56 -20.45
CA ALA A 215 -4.75 13.59 -19.39
C ALA A 215 -3.89 13.84 -18.14
N ALA A 216 -2.61 14.20 -18.32
CA ALA A 216 -1.67 14.45 -17.22
C ALA A 216 -2.07 15.66 -16.37
N VAL A 217 -2.40 16.77 -17.04
CA VAL A 217 -2.88 18.00 -16.38
C VAL A 217 -4.33 17.82 -15.87
N GLY A 218 -5.10 16.90 -16.46
CA GLY A 218 -6.49 16.67 -16.09
C GLY A 218 -7.47 17.63 -16.78
N ILE A 219 -7.23 17.92 -18.05
CA ILE A 219 -8.13 18.62 -18.97
C ILE A 219 -8.95 17.58 -19.76
N ASN A 220 -10.27 17.75 -19.77
CA ASN A 220 -11.22 16.79 -20.35
C ASN A 220 -11.08 15.31 -19.83
N PRO A 221 -10.77 15.04 -18.54
CA PRO A 221 -10.65 13.67 -18.07
C PRO A 221 -12.02 13.07 -17.73
N LEU A 222 -12.18 11.76 -17.89
CA LEU A 222 -13.31 11.03 -17.30
C LEU A 222 -13.08 10.82 -15.80
N PHE A 223 -11.89 10.34 -15.45
CA PHE A 223 -11.50 10.05 -14.08
C PHE A 223 -10.66 11.18 -13.48
N THR A 224 -10.90 11.52 -12.23
CA THR A 224 -10.04 12.38 -11.41
C THR A 224 -9.37 11.52 -10.34
N GLY A 225 -8.32 12.04 -9.72
CA GLY A 225 -7.50 11.32 -8.76
C GLY A 225 -6.20 10.82 -9.38
N ALA A 226 -5.36 10.19 -8.57
CA ALA A 226 -4.05 9.66 -8.91
C ALA A 226 -3.93 8.15 -8.67
N ASP A 227 -4.66 7.63 -7.67
CA ASP A 227 -4.48 6.27 -7.16
C ASP A 227 -5.81 5.64 -6.69
N SER A 228 -5.73 4.51 -5.96
CA SER A 228 -6.92 3.77 -5.55
C SER A 228 -7.72 4.45 -4.43
N SER A 229 -7.11 5.39 -3.72
CA SER A 229 -7.71 6.10 -2.59
C SER A 229 -8.59 7.28 -3.01
N ASP A 230 -8.32 7.89 -4.17
CA ASP A 230 -8.95 9.15 -4.59
C ASP A 230 -9.61 9.11 -5.97
N ILE A 231 -9.56 7.97 -6.68
CA ILE A 231 -10.20 7.81 -7.98
C ILE A 231 -11.70 8.16 -7.93
N SER A 232 -12.13 9.03 -8.84
CA SER A 232 -13.54 9.38 -9.00
C SER A 232 -13.90 9.76 -10.43
N ILE A 233 -15.19 9.80 -10.75
CA ILE A 233 -15.65 10.36 -12.03
C ILE A 233 -15.72 11.88 -11.91
N ASN A 234 -15.21 12.58 -12.92
CA ASN A 234 -15.19 14.03 -13.03
C ASN A 234 -16.61 14.62 -12.87
N SER A 235 -16.72 15.58 -11.96
CA SER A 235 -18.00 16.23 -11.64
C SER A 235 -18.64 16.96 -12.82
N LEU A 236 -17.84 17.51 -13.75
CA LEU A 236 -18.34 18.18 -14.95
C LEU A 236 -19.17 17.22 -15.82
N ILE A 237 -18.68 15.99 -15.97
CA ILE A 237 -19.37 14.93 -16.74
C ILE A 237 -20.60 14.42 -15.99
N LYS A 238 -20.53 14.28 -14.65
CA LYS A 238 -21.70 13.92 -13.83
C LYS A 238 -22.84 14.93 -13.98
N GLN A 239 -22.49 16.22 -14.07
CA GLN A 239 -23.47 17.31 -14.20
C GLN A 239 -23.99 17.46 -15.63
N ASN A 240 -23.15 17.25 -16.64
CA ASN A 240 -23.55 17.29 -18.03
C ASN A 240 -22.88 16.17 -18.86
N GLN A 241 -23.69 15.18 -19.23
CA GLN A 241 -23.26 14.02 -20.01
C GLN A 241 -22.85 14.38 -21.45
N GLN A 242 -23.18 15.60 -21.93
CA GLN A 242 -22.74 16.06 -23.25
C GLN A 242 -21.21 16.23 -23.35
N PHE A 243 -20.51 16.28 -22.21
CA PHE A 243 -19.05 16.31 -22.15
C PHE A 243 -18.40 14.91 -22.19
N LEU A 244 -19.19 13.82 -22.24
CA LEU A 244 -18.63 12.49 -22.51
C LEU A 244 -18.03 12.47 -23.91
N ALA A 245 -16.72 12.27 -23.98
CA ALA A 245 -15.94 12.39 -25.18
C ALA A 245 -16.02 11.14 -26.06
N THR A 246 -17.19 10.87 -26.64
CA THR A 246 -17.47 9.64 -27.39
C THR A 246 -17.07 9.69 -28.87
N GLY A 247 -16.86 10.89 -29.43
CA GLY A 247 -16.46 11.08 -30.82
C GLY A 247 -14.99 11.50 -31.00
N GLN A 248 -14.50 11.51 -32.23
CA GLN A 248 -13.19 12.05 -32.64
C GLN A 248 -13.33 13.21 -33.65
N GLY A 249 -14.51 13.86 -33.66
CA GLY A 249 -14.79 15.02 -34.51
C GLY A 249 -15.64 14.73 -35.75
N GLY A 250 -16.27 13.57 -35.85
CA GLY A 250 -17.23 13.20 -36.92
C GLY A 250 -18.64 13.78 -36.76
N GLY A 251 -18.85 14.68 -35.79
CA GLY A 251 -20.14 15.32 -35.51
C GLY A 251 -20.98 14.61 -34.44
N HIS A 252 -22.24 14.99 -34.31
CA HIS A 252 -23.13 14.61 -33.19
C HIS A 252 -23.41 13.11 -33.04
N SER A 253 -23.23 12.32 -34.10
CA SER A 253 -23.46 10.87 -34.10
C SER A 253 -22.16 10.06 -34.09
N ASP A 254 -21.02 10.72 -33.89
CA ASP A 254 -19.72 10.06 -33.88
C ASP A 254 -19.50 9.32 -32.53
N GLY A 255 -19.44 8.00 -32.62
CA GLY A 255 -19.13 7.10 -31.51
C GLY A 255 -17.75 6.42 -31.63
N SER A 256 -16.87 6.90 -32.52
CA SER A 256 -15.57 6.28 -32.79
C SER A 256 -14.68 6.21 -31.54
N ASN A 257 -14.65 7.25 -30.70
CA ASN A 257 -13.87 7.21 -29.46
C ASN A 257 -14.48 6.25 -28.44
N ALA A 258 -15.80 6.10 -28.40
CA ALA A 258 -16.45 5.12 -27.53
C ALA A 258 -16.02 3.68 -27.85
N VAL A 259 -15.75 3.35 -29.11
CA VAL A 259 -15.18 2.05 -29.50
C VAL A 259 -13.75 1.89 -28.94
N LEU A 260 -12.94 2.93 -28.99
CA LEU A 260 -11.58 2.91 -28.43
C LEU A 260 -11.59 2.76 -26.90
N LEU A 261 -12.53 3.42 -26.22
CA LEU A 261 -12.75 3.32 -24.78
C LEU A 261 -13.27 1.93 -24.39
N ALA A 262 -14.18 1.34 -25.17
CA ALA A 262 -14.69 -0.01 -24.92
C ALA A 262 -13.60 -1.08 -25.08
N ALA A 263 -12.68 -0.89 -26.02
CA ALA A 263 -11.54 -1.78 -26.23
C ALA A 263 -10.37 -1.55 -25.26
N PHE A 264 -10.43 -0.52 -24.41
CA PHE A 264 -9.31 -0.11 -23.56
C PHE A 264 -8.81 -1.23 -22.65
N SER A 265 -9.72 -2.00 -22.02
CA SER A 265 -9.36 -2.98 -21.00
C SER A 265 -8.45 -4.11 -21.50
N GLU A 266 -8.42 -4.33 -22.81
CA GLU A 266 -7.64 -5.37 -23.48
C GLU A 266 -6.34 -4.83 -24.11
N LYS A 267 -6.16 -3.51 -24.16
CA LYS A 267 -4.97 -2.90 -24.75
C LYS A 267 -3.74 -3.11 -23.85
N PRO A 268 -2.60 -3.54 -24.42
CA PRO A 268 -1.32 -3.54 -23.73
C PRO A 268 -0.94 -2.14 -23.24
N ILE A 269 -0.47 -2.05 -22.00
CA ILE A 269 0.03 -0.82 -21.40
C ILE A 269 1.52 -1.02 -21.07
N GLU A 270 2.38 -0.13 -21.56
CA GLU A 270 3.84 -0.25 -21.45
C GLU A 270 4.32 -0.21 -20.00
N SER A 271 3.80 0.71 -19.18
CA SER A 271 4.09 0.82 -17.74
C SER A 271 3.72 -0.42 -16.93
N LEU A 272 2.82 -1.28 -17.44
CA LEU A 272 2.46 -2.57 -16.83
C LEU A 272 3.31 -3.74 -17.37
N GLY A 273 4.37 -3.45 -18.12
CA GLY A 273 5.20 -4.47 -18.77
C GLY A 273 4.57 -5.06 -20.03
N GLY A 274 3.71 -4.29 -20.72
CA GLY A 274 3.10 -4.69 -21.99
C GLY A 274 1.91 -5.64 -21.85
N ILE A 275 1.31 -5.77 -20.66
CA ILE A 275 0.05 -6.48 -20.46
C ILE A 275 -1.12 -5.51 -20.36
N SER A 276 -2.34 -6.02 -20.56
CA SER A 276 -3.55 -5.21 -20.40
C SER A 276 -3.90 -5.00 -18.92
N ILE A 277 -4.74 -4.00 -18.66
CA ILE A 277 -5.24 -3.70 -17.31
C ILE A 277 -6.05 -4.88 -16.74
N ASP A 278 -6.80 -5.62 -17.57
CA ASP A 278 -7.52 -6.84 -17.16
C ASP A 278 -6.55 -7.98 -16.80
N SER A 279 -5.49 -8.16 -17.60
CA SER A 279 -4.43 -9.13 -17.28
C SER A 279 -3.68 -8.75 -16.00
N TYR A 280 -3.41 -7.47 -15.78
CA TYR A 280 -2.75 -6.98 -14.56
C TYR A 280 -3.64 -7.22 -13.33
N TYR A 281 -4.93 -6.91 -13.40
CA TYR A 281 -5.88 -7.22 -12.31
C TYR A 281 -5.91 -8.70 -11.96
N LYS A 282 -6.01 -9.58 -12.98
CA LYS A 282 -5.95 -11.04 -12.76
C LYS A 282 -4.64 -11.48 -12.10
N LYS A 283 -3.52 -10.86 -12.47
CA LYS A 283 -2.21 -11.12 -11.86
C LYS A 283 -2.18 -10.71 -10.39
N ILE A 284 -2.70 -9.55 -10.02
CA ILE A 284 -2.80 -9.11 -8.61
C ILE A 284 -3.59 -10.13 -7.80
N VAL A 285 -4.80 -10.48 -8.25
CA VAL A 285 -5.68 -11.41 -7.53
C VAL A 285 -5.02 -12.80 -7.40
N ALA A 286 -4.39 -13.29 -8.46
CA ALA A 286 -3.67 -14.56 -8.44
C ALA A 286 -2.47 -14.55 -7.48
N ASN A 287 -1.69 -13.46 -7.46
CA ASN A 287 -0.55 -13.30 -6.55
C ASN A 287 -1.00 -13.25 -5.08
N LEU A 288 -2.09 -12.53 -4.79
CA LEU A 288 -2.65 -12.47 -3.44
C LEU A 288 -3.13 -13.86 -2.99
N ALA A 289 -3.87 -14.57 -3.85
CA ALA A 289 -4.34 -15.92 -3.57
C ALA A 289 -3.16 -16.90 -3.34
N GLN A 290 -2.13 -16.84 -4.18
CA GLN A 290 -0.94 -17.68 -4.06
C GLN A 290 -0.14 -17.38 -2.78
N SER A 291 0.00 -16.11 -2.43
CA SER A 291 0.70 -15.68 -1.20
C SER A 291 -0.07 -16.13 0.04
N SER A 292 -1.39 -15.91 0.06
CA SER A 292 -2.26 -16.38 1.14
C SER A 292 -2.21 -17.91 1.31
N ALA A 293 -2.26 -18.66 0.21
CA ALA A 293 -2.18 -20.12 0.25
C ALA A 293 -0.80 -20.61 0.76
N SER A 294 0.29 -19.94 0.37
CA SER A 294 1.64 -20.23 0.84
C SER A 294 1.77 -20.01 2.35
N GLU A 295 1.34 -18.84 2.85
CA GLU A 295 1.39 -18.52 4.28
C GLU A 295 0.50 -19.44 5.11
N ALA A 296 -0.68 -19.81 4.61
CA ALA A 296 -1.54 -20.80 5.27
C ALA A 296 -0.86 -22.18 5.38
N ALA A 297 -0.15 -22.61 4.35
CA ALA A 297 0.59 -23.88 4.36
C ALA A 297 1.76 -23.83 5.36
N LEU A 298 2.52 -22.74 5.39
CA LEU A 298 3.62 -22.52 6.34
C LEU A 298 3.10 -22.50 7.78
N ALA A 299 2.03 -21.74 8.06
CA ALA A 299 1.39 -21.69 9.36
C ALA A 299 0.90 -23.07 9.82
N LYS A 300 0.27 -23.83 8.92
CA LYS A 300 -0.19 -25.20 9.23
C LYS A 300 0.97 -26.14 9.54
N GLY A 301 2.07 -26.03 8.78
CA GLY A 301 3.30 -26.79 9.03
C GLY A 301 3.91 -26.47 10.39
N ALA A 302 4.06 -25.19 10.71
CA ALA A 302 4.60 -24.72 12.00
C ALA A 302 3.72 -25.16 13.18
N GLN A 303 2.38 -25.10 13.04
CA GLN A 303 1.46 -25.59 14.05
C GLN A 303 1.63 -27.10 14.29
N THR A 304 1.71 -27.89 13.21
CA THR A 304 1.89 -29.34 13.29
C THR A 304 3.22 -29.70 13.97
N PHE A 305 4.29 -28.96 13.66
CA PHE A 305 5.59 -29.13 14.31
C PHE A 305 5.55 -28.79 15.81
N ARG A 306 4.92 -27.67 16.18
CA ARG A 306 4.68 -27.29 17.58
C ARG A 306 3.93 -28.38 18.32
N ASP A 307 2.85 -28.89 17.74
CA ASP A 307 2.02 -29.94 18.37
C ASP A 307 2.82 -31.23 18.57
N SER A 308 3.70 -31.58 17.63
CA SER A 308 4.64 -32.70 17.80
C SER A 308 5.59 -32.49 18.99
N LEU A 309 6.17 -31.29 19.13
CA LEU A 309 7.05 -30.96 20.26
C LEU A 309 6.31 -30.95 21.59
N LEU A 310 5.07 -30.48 21.64
CA LEU A 310 4.24 -30.52 22.83
C LEU A 310 3.95 -31.95 23.26
N ASN A 311 3.58 -32.81 22.31
CA ASN A 311 3.37 -34.24 22.57
C ASN A 311 4.66 -34.92 23.09
N GLN A 312 5.82 -34.62 22.51
CA GLN A 312 7.11 -35.13 23.02
C GLN A 312 7.40 -34.63 24.43
N ARG A 313 7.21 -33.33 24.69
CA ARG A 313 7.39 -32.76 26.03
C ARG A 313 6.47 -33.43 27.03
N GLU A 314 5.20 -33.68 26.69
CA GLU A 314 4.25 -34.38 27.56
C GLU A 314 4.66 -35.83 27.83
N GLN A 315 5.34 -36.51 26.90
CA GLN A 315 5.91 -37.83 27.13
C GLN A 315 7.04 -37.83 28.15
N PHE A 316 7.88 -36.79 28.18
CA PHE A 316 9.00 -36.68 29.14
C PHE A 316 8.62 -35.99 30.46
N SER A 317 7.72 -35.01 30.42
CA SER A 317 7.23 -34.23 31.56
C SER A 317 6.00 -34.86 32.22
N GLY A 318 5.40 -35.86 31.58
CA GLY A 318 4.41 -36.72 32.21
C GLY A 318 5.10 -37.52 33.29
N VAL A 319 5.06 -37.01 34.52
CA VAL A 319 5.44 -37.77 35.72
C VAL A 319 4.62 -39.04 35.69
N SER A 320 5.27 -40.19 35.57
CA SER A 320 4.58 -41.44 35.77
C SER A 320 4.12 -41.46 37.22
N ILE A 321 2.80 -41.44 37.46
CA ILE A 321 2.23 -41.62 38.80
C ILE A 321 2.86 -42.83 39.48
N ASP A 322 3.24 -43.85 38.71
CA ASP A 322 3.93 -45.02 39.22
C ASP A 322 5.33 -44.71 39.77
N GLU A 323 6.14 -43.85 39.12
CA GLU A 323 7.44 -43.42 39.64
C GLU A 323 7.31 -42.53 40.86
N GLU A 324 6.35 -41.59 40.87
CA GLU A 324 6.10 -40.75 42.04
C GLU A 324 5.57 -41.60 43.21
N THR A 325 4.69 -42.58 42.92
CA THR A 325 4.18 -43.53 43.92
C THR A 325 5.28 -44.46 44.43
N ILE A 326 6.19 -44.92 43.57
CA ILE A 326 7.37 -45.70 43.99
C ILE A 326 8.29 -44.86 44.87
N ASN A 327 8.53 -43.58 44.54
CA ASN A 327 9.32 -42.68 45.36
C ASN A 327 8.65 -42.43 46.71
N VAL A 328 7.33 -42.19 46.74
CA VAL A 328 6.55 -42.03 47.97
C VAL A 328 6.59 -43.31 48.82
N LEU A 329 6.39 -44.49 48.23
CA LEU A 329 6.50 -45.78 48.91
C LEU A 329 7.91 -46.02 49.45
N THR A 330 8.94 -45.61 48.71
CA THR A 330 10.34 -45.71 49.13
C THR A 330 10.64 -44.81 50.32
N TYR A 331 10.18 -43.56 50.29
CA TYR A 331 10.28 -42.65 51.44
C TYR A 331 9.48 -43.14 52.65
N GLN A 332 8.28 -43.69 52.43
CA GLN A 332 7.48 -44.30 53.50
C GLN A 332 8.18 -45.51 54.13
N ARG A 333 8.74 -46.41 53.31
CA ARG A 333 9.51 -47.57 53.81
C ARG A 333 10.78 -47.13 54.55
N ALA A 334 11.51 -46.14 54.02
CA ALA A 334 12.68 -45.59 54.69
C ALA A 334 12.32 -44.95 56.05
N PHE A 335 11.21 -44.22 56.12
CA PHE A 335 10.71 -43.63 57.37
C PHE A 335 10.27 -44.71 58.37
N GLN A 336 9.57 -45.74 57.93
CA GLN A 336 9.19 -46.89 58.76
C GLN A 336 10.41 -47.65 59.29
N SER A 337 11.42 -47.88 58.45
CA SER A 337 12.68 -48.49 58.85
C SER A 337 13.44 -47.63 59.86
N ALA A 338 13.53 -46.32 59.65
CA ALA A 338 14.14 -45.39 60.60
C ALA A 338 13.38 -45.36 61.94
N ALA A 339 12.04 -45.35 61.91
CA ALA A 339 11.21 -45.40 63.12
C ALA A 339 11.39 -46.71 63.90
N ARG A 340 11.52 -47.85 63.23
CA ARG A 340 11.86 -49.14 63.88
C ARG A 340 13.24 -49.10 64.50
N LEU A 341 14.23 -48.52 63.83
CA LEU A 341 15.59 -48.37 64.34
C LEU A 341 15.61 -47.51 65.62
N VAL A 342 14.88 -46.39 65.61
CA VAL A 342 14.66 -45.54 66.79
C VAL A 342 13.97 -46.30 67.91
N SER A 343 12.90 -47.07 67.61
CA SER A 343 12.19 -47.88 68.60
C SER A 343 13.07 -48.97 69.21
N THR A 344 13.91 -49.64 68.41
CA THR A 344 14.86 -50.64 68.93
C THR A 344 15.97 -50.00 69.75
N ILE A 345 16.41 -48.79 69.39
CA ILE A 345 17.36 -48.02 70.20
C ILE A 345 16.72 -47.63 71.54
N ASP A 346 15.45 -47.21 71.54
CA ASP A 346 14.69 -46.85 72.74
C ASP A 346 14.46 -48.06 73.67
N GLU A 347 14.15 -49.23 73.12
CA GLU A 347 14.08 -50.49 73.88
C GLU A 347 15.44 -50.88 74.47
N LEU A 348 16.53 -50.75 73.70
CA LEU A 348 17.88 -51.02 74.21
C LEU A 348 18.28 -50.03 75.32
N PHE A 349 17.92 -48.75 75.21
CA PHE A 349 18.12 -47.77 76.27
C PHE A 349 17.30 -48.09 77.52
N THR A 350 16.05 -48.54 77.35
CA THR A 350 15.19 -48.94 78.46
C THR A 350 15.71 -50.19 79.18
N ILE A 351 16.23 -51.18 78.44
CA ILE A 351 16.87 -52.37 79.03
C ILE A 351 18.13 -51.96 79.80
N LEU A 352 18.97 -51.08 79.24
CA LEU A 352 20.17 -50.57 79.92
C LEU A 352 19.85 -49.75 81.19
N LEU A 353 18.70 -49.07 81.24
CA LEU A 353 18.24 -48.33 82.42
C LEU A 353 17.63 -49.22 83.51
N ASN A 354 17.22 -50.45 83.18
CA ASN A 354 16.62 -51.42 84.10
C ASN A 354 17.59 -52.53 84.57
N ILE A 355 18.89 -52.38 84.27
CA ILE A 355 19.99 -53.20 84.80
C ILE A 355 20.76 -52.37 85.84
#